data_AF-A0A388KWJ5-F1
#
_entry.id   AF-A0A388KWJ5-F1
#
_cell.length_a   1.000
_cell.length_b   1.000
_cell.length_c   1.000
_cell.angle_alpha   90.00
_cell.angle_beta   90.00
_cell.angle_gamma   90.00
#
_symmetry.space_group_name_H-M   'P 1'
#
loop_
_entity.id
_entity.type
_entity.pdbx_description
1 polymer ?
#
loop_
_entity_poly.entity_id
_entity_poly.type
_entity_poly.pdbx_seq_one_letter_code
_entity_poly.pdbx_strand_id
1 'polypeptide(L)'
;MTRVISNSLLVIPPFECAWLSGEELQFKSPGSGCLSFEARAENDITVVFTEDIGARHYRTEQSRNYIVVLGSHKNRRVKIEVDCQPVADVESSIDVNGDFAKYWIDINQGVISVGRGDPGKNLLLRWVDSDPQNHRVRHVGLSSWDRYVGYRNISLLPSVDFAAVSSSVADEGATALFREVSHSLSRFLNCAHLADLLFLVRRSTDPTCCYSRSEALEDEEDDDVIVVHAHSVLLASCCFKLADLWLADDRRCRSSAPDELNRVVHLPHVDASVLISLLEYAYTGKTQIPFRNMAALRDLAADVGLYPLVASCEAIILQTLQQSECPSPTETVEVAYETLCSEGEDNCSASPFSLLPLDMSRLESFYETGEFSDVTVIVGGTRVARVHRLVLSAWSDPFCKMFTIGMRESHGTEIYLEDTSPKAMQALLGFMYTSKLDFEQDEVEDDFLVSLLFLADQFGLDSLKIVCSTYLMDHISEAIPCTSGRKRESRQRQCRLIEGGEGLAASANFARVAIPSDIGNEVGPSESLSKPCDSAVDSEMAGES
;
A
#
# COMPACT_ATOMS: atom_id res chain seq x y z
N MET A 1 4.17 32.48 36.14
CA MET A 1 3.26 31.33 36.22
C MET A 1 1.92 31.80 35.72
N THR A 2 1.61 31.49 34.46
CA THR A 2 0.30 31.80 33.88
C THR A 2 -0.55 30.55 34.08
N ARG A 3 -1.51 30.62 35.00
CA ARG A 3 -2.51 29.55 35.20
C ARG A 3 -3.47 29.56 34.02
N VAL A 4 -3.54 28.47 33.27
CA VAL A 4 -4.49 28.33 32.16
C VAL A 4 -5.78 27.73 32.70
N ILE A 5 -6.90 28.42 32.52
CA ILE A 5 -8.24 27.95 32.86
C ILE A 5 -8.85 27.39 31.57
N SER A 6 -9.37 26.16 31.61
CA SER A 6 -10.02 25.49 30.48
C SER A 6 -11.06 26.39 29.81
N ASN A 7 -11.06 26.46 28.48
CA ASN A 7 -11.89 27.30 27.58
C ASN A 7 -11.47 28.76 27.36
N SER A 8 -10.31 29.20 27.85
CA SER A 8 -9.76 30.52 27.51
C SER A 8 -8.64 30.43 26.45
N LEU A 9 -8.65 31.37 25.50
CA LEU A 9 -7.56 31.54 24.53
C LEU A 9 -6.27 31.91 25.26
N LEU A 10 -5.25 31.06 25.18
CA LEU A 10 -3.92 31.32 25.69
C LEU A 10 -3.04 31.87 24.57
N VAL A 11 -2.54 33.10 24.74
CA VAL A 11 -1.62 33.71 23.76
C VAL A 11 -0.21 33.72 24.34
N ILE A 12 0.73 33.08 23.66
CA ILE A 12 2.14 33.01 24.04
C ILE A 12 2.92 34.03 23.22
N PRO A 13 3.63 34.98 23.86
CA PRO A 13 4.48 35.95 23.15
C PRO A 13 5.80 35.31 22.67
N PRO A 14 6.48 35.96 21.71
CA PRO A 14 7.79 35.51 21.21
C PRO A 14 8.79 35.23 22.34
N PHE A 15 9.55 34.14 22.20
CA PHE A 15 10.60 33.68 23.11
C PHE A 15 10.14 33.33 24.53
N GLU A 16 8.83 33.20 24.79
CA GLU A 16 8.31 32.76 26.08
C GLU A 16 7.82 31.31 26.06
N CYS A 17 7.84 30.67 27.23
CA CYS A 17 7.24 29.35 27.46
C CYS A 17 6.25 29.44 28.61
N ALA A 18 5.00 29.04 28.37
CA ALA A 18 3.98 28.87 29.38
C ALA A 18 3.85 27.39 29.77
N TRP A 19 4.23 27.08 31.00
CA TRP A 19 4.09 25.75 31.57
C TRP A 19 2.66 25.48 32.02
N LEU A 20 2.10 24.37 31.54
CA LEU A 20 0.81 23.90 32.02
C LEU A 20 0.94 23.49 33.49
N SER A 21 0.06 24.04 34.34
CA SER A 21 0.13 23.86 35.79
C SER A 21 -1.25 23.52 36.36
N GLY A 22 -1.30 22.45 37.15
CA GLY A 22 -2.53 21.86 37.70
C GLY A 22 -2.50 20.34 37.58
N GLU A 23 -3.11 19.61 38.53
CA GLU A 23 -3.06 18.13 38.55
C GLU A 23 -3.66 17.48 37.29
N GLU A 24 -4.60 18.16 36.62
CA GLU A 24 -5.23 17.66 35.39
C GLU A 24 -4.40 17.94 34.11
N LEU A 25 -3.36 18.76 34.21
CA LEU A 25 -2.51 19.17 33.07
C LEU A 25 -1.06 18.71 33.27
N GLN A 26 -0.88 17.55 33.92
CA GLN A 26 0.37 16.78 33.97
C GLN A 26 0.11 15.34 33.52
N PHE A 27 1.12 14.68 32.97
CA PHE A 27 1.00 13.26 32.64
C PHE A 27 0.84 12.44 33.92
N LYS A 28 -0.26 11.68 34.02
CA LYS A 28 -0.55 10.82 35.18
C LYS A 28 0.46 9.70 35.35
N SER A 29 0.97 9.20 34.22
CA SER A 29 2.02 8.19 34.15
C SER A 29 3.27 8.83 33.52
N PRO A 30 4.43 8.85 34.20
CA PRO A 30 5.65 9.40 33.63
C PRO A 30 5.98 8.76 32.28
N GLY A 31 6.27 9.59 31.28
CA GLY A 31 6.60 9.12 29.93
C GLY A 31 5.44 8.46 29.17
N SER A 32 4.20 8.61 29.63
CA SER A 32 3.01 8.11 28.94
C SER A 32 1.83 9.08 29.02
N GLY A 33 1.43 9.62 27.86
CA GLY A 33 0.24 10.46 27.73
C GLY A 33 0.17 11.20 26.39
N CYS A 34 -1.03 11.67 26.06
CA CYS A 34 -1.30 12.41 24.84
C CYS A 34 -1.76 13.84 25.13
N LEU A 35 -1.05 14.83 24.60
CA LEU A 35 -1.46 16.23 24.59
C LEU A 35 -2.33 16.48 23.37
N SER A 36 -3.55 16.99 23.56
CA SER A 36 -4.45 17.45 22.50
C SER A 36 -4.74 18.94 22.68
N PHE A 37 -4.60 19.72 21.61
CA PHE A 37 -4.80 21.17 21.66
C PHE A 37 -5.19 21.72 20.29
N GLU A 38 -5.77 22.93 20.28
CA GLU A 38 -5.91 23.73 19.06
C GLU A 38 -4.93 24.89 19.10
N ALA A 39 -4.27 25.17 17.98
CA ALA A 39 -3.32 26.25 17.88
C ALA A 39 -3.41 27.02 16.56
N ARG A 40 -2.98 28.28 16.61
CA ARG A 40 -2.83 29.19 15.48
C ARG A 40 -1.54 29.99 15.64
N ALA A 41 -0.71 30.05 14.60
CA ALA A 41 0.57 30.75 14.63
C ALA A 41 0.89 31.35 13.25
N GLU A 42 1.56 32.51 13.18
CA GLU A 42 2.05 33.01 11.88
C GLU A 42 3.19 32.14 11.32
N ASN A 43 4.02 31.60 12.23
CA ASN A 43 5.14 30.70 11.97
C ASN A 43 4.98 29.45 12.86
N ASP A 44 6.02 29.07 13.60
CA ASP A 44 6.12 27.80 14.29
C ASP A 44 5.29 27.73 15.59
N ILE A 45 4.64 26.59 15.81
CA ILE A 45 4.11 26.18 17.11
C ILE A 45 5.18 25.35 17.79
N THR A 46 5.54 25.67 19.04
CA THR A 46 6.55 24.92 19.78
C THR A 46 5.96 24.35 21.06
N VAL A 47 6.08 23.04 21.23
CA VAL A 47 5.66 22.34 22.44
C VAL A 47 6.88 21.67 23.08
N VAL A 48 7.04 21.83 24.38
CA VAL A 48 8.19 21.36 25.15
C VAL A 48 7.74 20.36 26.19
N PHE A 49 8.48 19.27 26.34
CA PHE A 49 8.20 18.19 27.29
C PHE A 49 9.42 17.93 28.17
N THR A 50 9.22 17.92 29.49
CA THR A 50 10.30 17.79 30.49
C THR A 50 9.90 16.95 31.70
N GLU A 51 10.89 16.46 32.46
CA GLU A 51 10.66 15.80 33.76
C GLU A 51 10.17 16.80 34.81
N ASP A 52 10.85 17.94 34.95
CA ASP A 52 10.53 19.01 35.89
C ASP A 52 9.99 20.26 35.17
N ILE A 53 9.24 21.12 35.88
CA ILE A 53 8.81 22.40 35.33
C ILE A 53 10.05 23.25 35.02
N GLY A 54 10.20 23.60 33.75
CA GLY A 54 11.34 24.35 33.28
C GLY A 54 11.32 25.85 33.58
N ALA A 55 12.41 26.52 33.21
CA ALA A 55 12.57 27.96 33.22
C ALA A 55 11.62 28.65 32.20
N ARG A 56 11.53 29.98 32.27
CA ARG A 56 10.77 30.76 31.28
C ARG A 56 11.35 30.68 29.87
N HIS A 57 12.61 30.25 29.73
CA HIS A 57 13.32 30.02 28.48
C HIS A 57 13.85 28.59 28.50
N TYR A 58 13.14 27.69 27.82
CA TYR A 58 13.38 26.24 27.88
C TYR A 58 14.76 25.81 27.35
N ARG A 59 15.39 26.60 26.47
CA ARG A 59 16.73 26.32 25.92
C ARG A 59 17.90 26.52 26.88
N THR A 60 17.64 26.90 28.14
CA THR A 60 18.69 27.13 29.15
C THR A 60 18.76 26.03 30.21
N GLU A 61 17.94 24.99 30.09
CA GLU A 61 17.84 23.90 31.06
C GLU A 61 18.86 22.79 30.81
N GLN A 62 19.35 22.20 31.90
CA GLN A 62 20.32 21.10 31.91
C GLN A 62 19.66 19.71 31.96
N SER A 63 18.34 19.64 32.11
CA SER A 63 17.55 18.40 32.15
C SER A 63 17.07 18.01 30.76
N ARG A 64 16.84 16.71 30.55
CA ARG A 64 16.33 16.18 29.28
C ARG A 64 15.06 16.90 28.86
N ASN A 65 15.04 17.43 27.63
CA ASN A 65 13.85 18.03 27.05
C ASN A 65 13.58 17.45 25.65
N TYR A 66 12.29 17.31 25.34
CA TYR A 66 11.82 17.01 24.00
C TYR A 66 11.05 18.23 23.50
N ILE A 67 11.39 18.71 22.32
CA ILE A 67 10.80 19.90 21.72
C ILE A 67 10.18 19.47 20.40
N VAL A 68 8.87 19.64 20.27
CA VAL A 68 8.14 19.42 19.02
C VAL A 68 7.85 20.77 18.39
N VAL A 69 8.31 20.96 17.16
CA VAL A 69 8.07 22.17 16.37
C VAL A 69 7.16 21.82 15.21
N LEU A 70 5.95 22.38 15.19
CA LEU A 70 5.02 22.27 14.06
C LEU A 70 5.12 23.52 13.21
N GLY A 71 5.38 23.35 11.92
CA GLY A 71 5.44 24.44 10.96
C GLY A 71 6.84 25.01 10.70
N SER A 72 7.90 24.28 11.03
CA SER A 72 9.26 24.74 10.69
C SER A 72 9.44 24.91 9.17
N HIS A 73 10.43 25.72 8.76
CA HIS A 73 10.72 26.04 7.34
C HIS A 73 9.50 26.52 6.54
N LYS A 74 8.93 27.67 6.94
CA LYS A 74 7.75 28.28 6.29
C LYS A 74 6.50 27.40 6.37
N ASN A 75 6.25 26.76 7.51
CA ASN A 75 5.06 25.95 7.75
C ASN A 75 5.02 24.64 6.95
N ARG A 76 6.19 24.08 6.62
CA ARG A 76 6.30 22.89 5.77
C ARG A 76 6.87 21.68 6.47
N ARG A 77 7.22 21.78 7.76
CA ARG A 77 7.95 20.70 8.44
C ARG A 77 7.49 20.49 9.88
N VAL A 78 7.52 19.24 10.31
CA VAL A 78 7.49 18.85 11.74
C VAL A 78 8.88 18.45 12.15
N LYS A 79 9.34 19.00 13.27
CA LYS A 79 10.65 18.73 13.81
C LYS A 79 10.54 18.27 15.25
N ILE A 80 11.34 17.27 15.62
CA ILE A 80 11.59 16.89 17.01
C ILE A 80 13.04 17.23 17.32
N GLU A 81 13.23 18.01 18.39
CA GLU A 81 14.54 18.25 18.98
C GLU A 81 14.60 17.59 20.35
N VAL A 82 15.78 17.07 20.66
CA VAL A 82 16.10 16.45 21.94
C VAL A 82 17.32 17.16 22.48
N ASP A 83 17.21 17.74 23.67
CA ASP A 83 18.27 18.59 24.24
C ASP A 83 18.71 19.69 23.27
N CYS A 84 17.73 20.28 22.57
CA CYS A 84 17.92 21.28 21.52
C CYS A 84 18.71 20.80 20.28
N GLN A 85 18.89 19.49 20.08
CA GLN A 85 19.47 18.90 18.88
C GLN A 85 18.37 18.27 18.00
N PRO A 86 18.33 18.55 16.69
CA PRO A 86 17.38 17.92 15.78
C PRO A 86 17.60 16.40 15.72
N VAL A 87 16.54 15.62 15.97
CA VAL A 87 16.57 14.14 15.88
C VAL A 87 15.59 13.58 14.85
N ALA A 88 14.56 14.35 14.51
CA ALA A 88 13.67 14.07 13.40
C ALA A 88 13.22 15.39 12.77
N ASP A 89 13.14 15.41 11.45
CA ASP A 89 12.72 16.57 10.69
C ASP A 89 12.10 16.09 9.38
N VAL A 90 10.77 16.16 9.28
CA VAL A 90 10.02 15.62 8.13
C VAL A 90 9.22 16.73 7.45
N GLU A 91 9.07 16.63 6.13
CA GLU A 91 8.14 17.49 5.41
C GLU A 91 6.70 17.13 5.77
N SER A 92 5.90 18.16 6.01
CA SER A 92 4.51 18.06 6.43
C SER A 92 3.75 19.28 5.93
N SER A 93 2.63 19.06 5.24
CA SER A 93 1.74 20.13 4.80
C SER A 93 0.89 20.65 5.97
N ILE A 94 1.50 21.39 6.91
CA ILE A 94 0.80 22.00 8.05
C ILE A 94 0.62 23.49 7.81
N ASP A 95 -0.61 23.90 7.55
CA ASP A 95 -0.91 25.33 7.57
C ASP A 95 -1.21 25.79 9.00
N VAL A 96 -0.17 26.26 9.69
CA VAL A 96 -0.32 26.93 10.99
C VAL A 96 -0.75 28.39 10.85
N ASN A 97 -0.59 28.99 9.65
CA ASN A 97 -0.83 30.41 9.32
C ASN A 97 -2.30 30.74 9.00
N GLY A 98 -3.21 29.79 9.27
CA GLY A 98 -4.64 29.90 9.02
C GLY A 98 -5.47 30.09 10.30
N ASP A 99 -6.67 29.49 10.31
CA ASP A 99 -7.50 29.40 11.51
C ASP A 99 -6.93 28.42 12.54
N PHE A 100 -7.51 28.38 13.74
CA PHE A 100 -7.16 27.39 14.75
C PHE A 100 -7.31 25.97 14.19
N ALA A 101 -6.20 25.23 14.16
CA ALA A 101 -6.16 23.83 13.78
C ALA A 101 -5.87 22.96 15.01
N LYS A 102 -6.46 21.76 15.02
CA LYS A 102 -6.31 20.80 16.12
C LYS A 102 -5.09 19.92 15.88
N TYR A 103 -4.31 19.69 16.93
CA TYR A 103 -3.10 18.87 16.92
C TYR A 103 -3.06 17.99 18.16
N TRP A 104 -2.31 16.89 18.05
CA TRP A 104 -2.01 16.04 19.18
C TRP A 104 -0.55 15.57 19.15
N ILE A 105 0.01 15.37 20.33
CA ILE A 105 1.35 14.84 20.54
C ILE A 105 1.26 13.78 21.63
N ASP A 106 1.51 12.53 21.25
CA ASP A 106 1.56 11.38 22.14
C ASP A 106 3.00 11.04 22.50
N ILE A 107 3.26 10.83 23.79
CA ILE A 107 4.51 10.29 24.29
C ILE A 107 4.18 8.96 24.95
N ASN A 108 4.81 7.87 24.50
CA ASN A 108 4.62 6.56 25.09
C ASN A 108 5.95 5.81 25.16
N GLN A 109 6.54 5.72 26.35
CA GLN A 109 7.75 4.94 26.61
C GLN A 109 8.87 5.19 25.58
N GLY A 110 9.18 6.46 25.33
CA GLY A 110 10.27 6.87 24.43
C GLY A 110 9.84 7.05 22.98
N VAL A 111 8.61 6.67 22.62
CA VAL A 111 8.03 6.97 21.31
C VAL A 111 7.29 8.30 21.36
N ILE A 112 7.63 9.22 20.46
CA ILE A 112 6.93 10.50 20.27
C ILE A 112 6.19 10.43 18.94
N SER A 113 4.87 10.54 19.00
CA SER A 113 3.98 10.59 17.83
C SER A 113 3.29 11.94 17.77
N VAL A 114 3.29 12.57 16.60
CA VAL A 114 2.72 13.89 16.36
C VAL A 114 1.67 13.76 15.27
N GLY A 115 0.48 14.31 15.45
CA GLY A 115 -0.57 14.26 14.44
C GLY A 115 -1.52 15.44 14.44
N ARG A 116 -2.43 15.45 13.47
CA ARG A 116 -3.43 16.52 13.26
C ARG A 116 -4.86 15.99 13.47
N GLY A 117 -5.70 16.80 14.11
CA GLY A 117 -7.09 16.44 14.41
C GLY A 117 -7.22 15.74 15.77
N ASP A 118 -8.05 14.71 15.84
CA ASP A 118 -8.26 13.93 17.06
C ASP A 118 -7.06 13.01 17.36
N PRO A 119 -6.73 12.77 18.65
CA PRO A 119 -5.66 11.85 19.06
C PRO A 119 -5.65 10.52 18.30
N GLY A 120 -4.49 10.17 17.74
CA GLY A 120 -4.30 8.96 16.94
C GLY A 120 -4.75 9.07 15.47
N LYS A 121 -5.15 10.25 15.00
CA LYS A 121 -5.53 10.52 13.59
C LYS A 121 -4.50 11.36 12.88
N ASN A 122 -4.38 11.20 11.56
CA ASN A 122 -3.47 11.96 10.69
C ASN A 122 -2.07 12.11 11.30
N LEU A 123 -1.41 10.97 11.54
CA LEU A 123 -0.04 10.94 12.04
C LEU A 123 0.88 11.67 11.05
N LEU A 124 1.62 12.65 11.56
CA LEU A 124 2.53 13.50 10.78
C LEU A 124 3.99 13.05 10.97
N LEU A 125 4.35 12.66 12.19
CA LEU A 125 5.70 12.24 12.53
C LEU A 125 5.65 11.24 13.69
N ARG A 126 6.42 10.17 13.59
CA ARG A 126 6.71 9.26 14.70
C ARG A 126 8.22 9.11 14.82
N TRP A 127 8.72 9.15 16.05
CA TRP A 127 10.14 9.03 16.33
C TRP A 127 10.34 8.26 17.63
N VAL A 128 11.42 7.49 17.71
CA VAL A 128 11.76 6.66 18.87
C VAL A 128 13.07 7.14 19.48
N ASP A 129 13.04 7.48 20.77
CA ASP A 129 14.26 7.76 21.53
C ASP A 129 15.06 6.47 21.71
N SER A 130 16.33 6.49 21.27
CA SER A 130 17.25 5.36 21.39
C SER A 130 17.73 5.16 22.83
N ASP A 131 17.47 6.09 23.75
CA ASP A 131 17.82 5.97 25.16
C ASP A 131 16.70 5.30 26.00
N PRO A 132 16.90 4.04 26.46
CA PRO A 132 15.90 3.29 27.22
C PRO A 132 15.70 3.78 28.67
N GLN A 133 16.44 4.79 29.14
CA GLN A 133 16.31 5.32 30.51
C GLN A 133 15.38 6.53 30.61
N ASN A 134 14.79 6.97 29.50
CA ASN A 134 14.38 8.36 29.34
C ASN A 134 12.87 8.67 29.49
N HIS A 135 12.19 7.84 30.28
CA HIS A 135 10.72 7.79 30.38
C HIS A 135 10.12 8.67 31.47
N ARG A 136 10.79 9.77 31.87
CA ARG A 136 10.41 10.54 33.09
C ARG A 136 9.66 11.84 32.81
N VAL A 137 9.32 12.12 31.57
CA VAL A 137 8.55 13.31 31.19
C VAL A 137 7.22 13.37 31.94
N ARG A 138 6.90 14.53 32.51
CA ARG A 138 5.65 14.79 33.23
C ARG A 138 4.99 16.12 32.88
N HIS A 139 5.78 17.09 32.43
CA HIS A 139 5.36 18.46 32.26
C HIS A 139 5.35 18.86 30.79
N VAL A 140 4.41 19.74 30.45
CA VAL A 140 4.24 20.30 29.10
C VAL A 140 4.37 21.82 29.17
N GLY A 141 5.22 22.37 28.32
CA GLY A 141 5.37 23.79 28.05
C GLY A 141 4.86 24.14 26.66
N LEU A 142 4.06 25.21 26.55
CA LEU A 142 3.63 25.78 25.29
C LEU A 142 4.48 27.02 25.01
N SER A 143 5.17 27.03 23.88
CA SER A 143 6.15 28.06 23.57
C SER A 143 5.95 28.65 22.18
N SER A 144 6.73 29.69 21.92
CA SER A 144 6.82 30.45 20.69
C SER A 144 8.28 30.83 20.47
N TRP A 145 8.75 30.74 19.22
CA TRP A 145 10.06 31.22 18.83
C TRP A 145 10.04 32.73 18.57
N ASP A 146 9.59 33.18 17.40
CA ASP A 146 9.70 34.58 16.96
C ASP A 146 8.37 35.30 16.75
N ARG A 147 7.23 34.59 16.84
CA ARG A 147 5.87 35.11 16.60
C ARG A 147 4.86 34.61 17.61
N TYR A 148 3.84 35.41 17.90
CA TYR A 148 2.77 35.03 18.83
C TYR A 148 2.09 33.73 18.40
N VAL A 149 1.82 32.84 19.37
CA VAL A 149 1.06 31.62 19.14
C VAL A 149 -0.17 31.61 20.05
N GLY A 150 -1.34 31.41 19.45
CA GLY A 150 -2.58 31.20 20.19
C GLY A 150 -2.82 29.71 20.40
N TYR A 151 -3.16 29.30 21.62
CA TYR A 151 -3.57 27.94 22.00
C TYR A 151 -4.96 27.97 22.65
N ARG A 152 -5.78 26.95 22.40
CA ARG A 152 -7.07 26.73 23.09
C ARG A 152 -7.39 25.23 23.12
N ASN A 153 -8.44 24.84 23.85
CA ASN A 153 -8.90 23.44 23.96
C ASN A 153 -7.77 22.45 24.34
N ILE A 154 -6.88 22.89 25.25
CA ILE A 154 -5.72 22.11 25.70
C ILE A 154 -6.19 21.04 26.69
N SER A 155 -5.79 19.80 26.46
CA SER A 155 -6.13 18.64 27.29
C SER A 155 -5.00 17.62 27.31
N LEU A 156 -4.80 16.97 28.45
CA LEU A 156 -3.92 15.82 28.59
C LEU A 156 -4.75 14.56 28.81
N LEU A 157 -4.53 13.58 27.94
CA LEU A 157 -5.26 12.33 27.85
C LEU A 157 -4.31 11.15 28.14
N PRO A 158 -4.83 9.96 28.47
CA PRO A 158 -4.05 8.73 28.41
C PRO A 158 -3.38 8.57 27.03
N SER A 159 -2.26 7.84 27.00
CA SER A 159 -1.55 7.61 25.73
C SER A 159 -2.44 6.88 24.72
N VAL A 160 -2.23 7.20 23.45
CA VAL A 160 -3.00 6.64 22.33
C VAL A 160 -2.66 5.16 22.14
N ASP A 161 -3.67 4.30 22.27
CA ASP A 161 -3.57 2.91 21.85
C ASP A 161 -3.71 2.84 20.32
N PHE A 162 -2.59 2.91 19.61
CA PHE A 162 -2.56 2.84 18.15
C PHE A 162 -3.13 1.52 17.61
N ALA A 163 -3.13 0.43 18.38
CA ALA A 163 -3.80 -0.82 18.00
C ALA A 163 -5.33 -0.67 18.07
N ALA A 164 -5.87 0.01 19.09
CA ALA A 164 -7.30 0.32 19.19
C ALA A 164 -7.77 1.49 18.30
N VAL A 165 -6.88 2.40 17.91
CA VAL A 165 -7.22 3.50 16.99
C VAL A 165 -7.22 3.04 15.53
N SER A 166 -6.43 2.00 15.19
CA SER A 166 -6.51 1.30 13.91
C SER A 166 -7.88 0.65 13.65
N SER A 167 -8.65 0.37 14.72
CA SER A 167 -9.98 -0.23 14.64
C SER A 167 -11.13 0.77 14.66
N SER A 168 -10.92 2.05 15.02
CA SER A 168 -12.01 2.97 15.39
C SER A 168 -12.09 4.32 14.67
N VAL A 169 -11.17 4.69 13.77
CA VAL A 169 -11.60 5.57 12.67
C VAL A 169 -10.91 5.17 11.38
N ALA A 170 -11.72 4.55 10.52
CA ALA A 170 -11.50 4.54 9.10
C ALA A 170 -11.54 5.99 8.62
N ASP A 171 -10.39 6.50 8.20
CA ASP A 171 -10.43 7.37 7.04
C ASP A 171 -10.80 6.42 5.87
N GLU A 172 -12.05 6.50 5.43
CA GLU A 172 -12.65 5.57 4.47
C GLU A 172 -11.95 5.60 3.10
N GLY A 173 -11.10 6.60 2.81
CA GLY A 173 -10.32 6.68 1.58
C GLY A 173 -8.99 5.91 1.62
N ALA A 174 -8.11 6.22 2.58
CA ALA A 174 -6.80 5.56 2.65
C ALA A 174 -6.90 4.12 3.16
N THR A 175 -7.77 3.86 4.14
CA THR A 175 -7.92 2.52 4.74
C THR A 175 -8.67 1.55 3.83
N ALA A 176 -9.53 2.05 2.92
CA ALA A 176 -10.15 1.24 1.87
C ALA A 176 -9.09 0.81 0.84
N LEU A 177 -8.25 1.73 0.37
CA LEU A 177 -7.14 1.41 -0.54
C LEU A 177 -6.18 0.36 0.04
N PHE A 178 -5.90 0.37 1.35
CA PHE A 178 -5.05 -0.66 1.97
C PHE A 178 -5.76 -2.01 2.21
N ARG A 179 -7.06 -2.02 2.57
CA ARG A 179 -7.82 -3.26 2.77
C ARG A 179 -8.20 -3.97 1.47
N GLU A 180 -8.53 -3.22 0.43
CA GLU A 180 -8.95 -3.73 -0.87
C GLU A 180 -7.80 -4.42 -1.62
N VAL A 181 -6.55 -4.14 -1.21
CA VAL A 181 -5.35 -4.55 -1.91
C VAL A 181 -4.67 -5.81 -1.35
N SER A 182 -4.79 -6.12 -0.05
CA SER A 182 -4.44 -7.48 0.45
C SER A 182 -5.34 -8.58 -0.17
N HIS A 183 -6.49 -8.18 -0.70
CA HIS A 183 -7.37 -9.02 -1.50
C HIS A 183 -6.95 -9.14 -2.98
N SER A 184 -5.94 -8.40 -3.45
CA SER A 184 -5.60 -8.33 -4.86
C SER A 184 -4.82 -9.54 -5.37
N LEU A 185 -3.89 -10.08 -4.57
CA LEU A 185 -3.23 -11.35 -4.90
C LEU A 185 -4.03 -12.56 -4.42
N SER A 186 -4.76 -12.47 -3.30
CA SER A 186 -5.52 -13.60 -2.76
C SER A 186 -6.59 -14.13 -3.73
N ARG A 187 -7.12 -13.30 -4.63
CA ARG A 187 -8.04 -13.73 -5.70
C ARG A 187 -7.41 -14.72 -6.70
N PHE A 188 -6.08 -14.79 -6.77
CA PHE A 188 -5.32 -15.70 -7.63
C PHE A 188 -4.86 -16.97 -6.91
N LEU A 189 -5.06 -17.07 -5.59
CA LEU A 189 -4.79 -18.28 -4.83
C LEU A 189 -5.75 -19.40 -5.26
N ASN A 190 -5.22 -20.59 -5.56
CA ASN A 190 -5.98 -21.74 -6.07
C ASN A 190 -6.78 -21.45 -7.35
N CYS A 191 -6.37 -20.42 -8.09
CA CYS A 191 -7.01 -20.00 -9.32
C CYS A 191 -6.13 -20.41 -10.51
N ALA A 192 -6.73 -21.00 -11.55
CA ALA A 192 -6.01 -21.33 -12.78
C ALA A 192 -5.73 -20.10 -13.66
N HIS A 193 -6.40 -18.97 -13.40
CA HIS A 193 -6.16 -17.74 -14.16
C HIS A 193 -4.75 -17.23 -13.94
N LEU A 194 -4.02 -16.99 -15.05
CA LEU A 194 -2.64 -16.49 -15.08
C LEU A 194 -1.60 -17.45 -14.47
N ALA A 195 -2.00 -18.64 -14.03
CA ALA A 195 -1.09 -19.61 -13.44
C ALA A 195 -0.13 -20.18 -14.50
N ASP A 196 1.15 -20.11 -14.20
CA ASP A 196 2.27 -20.63 -15.01
C ASP A 196 3.07 -21.73 -14.26
N LEU A 197 2.57 -22.12 -13.09
CA LEU A 197 3.17 -23.12 -12.21
C LEU A 197 2.12 -24.07 -11.65
N LEU A 198 2.42 -25.36 -11.71
CA LEU A 198 1.59 -26.45 -11.22
C LEU A 198 2.37 -27.26 -10.17
N PHE A 199 1.74 -27.48 -9.03
CA PHE A 199 2.22 -28.46 -8.05
C PHE A 199 1.40 -29.73 -8.13
N LEU A 200 2.10 -30.86 -8.15
CA LEU A 200 1.50 -32.20 -8.05
C LEU A 200 1.77 -32.73 -6.65
N VAL A 201 0.74 -32.78 -5.82
CA VAL A 201 0.85 -33.02 -4.36
C VAL A 201 -0.09 -34.13 -3.92
N ARG A 202 0.24 -34.83 -2.84
CA ARG A 202 -0.62 -35.86 -2.28
C ARG A 202 -1.92 -35.24 -1.75
N ARG A 203 -3.06 -35.86 -2.02
CA ARG A 203 -4.39 -35.48 -1.52
C ARG A 203 -4.35 -35.40 0.02
N SER A 204 -5.07 -34.43 0.59
CA SER A 204 -5.00 -34.22 2.04
C SER A 204 -5.67 -35.37 2.79
N THR A 205 -4.99 -35.86 3.81
CA THR A 205 -5.57 -36.81 4.78
C THR A 205 -6.33 -36.11 5.91
N ASP A 206 -6.30 -34.76 5.95
CA ASP A 206 -7.01 -33.97 6.94
C ASP A 206 -8.50 -33.82 6.60
N PRO A 207 -9.43 -34.37 7.39
CA PRO A 207 -10.85 -34.31 7.09
C PRO A 207 -11.45 -32.90 7.10
N THR A 208 -10.75 -31.90 7.64
CA THR A 208 -11.19 -30.49 7.60
C THR A 208 -10.72 -29.75 6.34
N CYS A 209 -9.81 -30.33 5.56
CA CYS A 209 -9.32 -29.73 4.32
C CYS A 209 -10.35 -29.93 3.20
N CYS A 210 -10.67 -28.87 2.45
CA CYS A 210 -11.59 -28.95 1.30
C CYS A 210 -11.09 -29.88 0.18
N TYR A 211 -9.81 -30.28 0.22
CA TYR A 211 -9.18 -31.22 -0.73
C TYR A 211 -9.11 -32.66 -0.20
N SER A 212 -9.86 -33.00 0.85
CA SER A 212 -9.89 -34.34 1.45
C SER A 212 -10.90 -35.31 0.82
N ARG A 213 -11.85 -34.82 0.01
CA ARG A 213 -12.92 -35.66 -0.57
C ARG A 213 -13.35 -35.14 -1.94
N SER A 214 -13.17 -35.96 -2.99
CA SER A 214 -13.82 -35.74 -4.29
C SER A 214 -15.16 -36.48 -4.31
N GLU A 215 -16.25 -35.79 -4.67
CA GLU A 215 -17.48 -36.44 -5.14
C GLU A 215 -17.35 -36.75 -6.64
N ALA A 216 -16.52 -37.72 -7.03
CA ALA A 216 -16.52 -38.21 -8.42
C ALA A 216 -16.03 -39.66 -8.54
N LEU A 217 -16.97 -40.48 -9.02
CA LEU A 217 -16.91 -41.68 -9.85
C LEU A 217 -15.66 -42.57 -9.79
N GLU A 218 -15.94 -43.80 -9.35
CA GLU A 218 -15.18 -45.02 -9.59
C GLU A 218 -14.55 -45.02 -11.01
N ASP A 219 -13.24 -45.27 -11.09
CA ASP A 219 -12.44 -45.64 -12.28
C ASP A 219 -11.36 -44.63 -12.77
N GLU A 220 -10.33 -44.30 -11.98
CA GLU A 220 -9.00 -43.87 -12.49
C GLU A 220 -7.89 -44.25 -11.48
N GLU A 221 -6.82 -44.93 -11.90
CA GLU A 221 -5.82 -45.64 -11.06
C GLU A 221 -4.74 -44.77 -10.36
N ASP A 222 -4.92 -43.46 -10.15
CA ASP A 222 -3.96 -42.63 -9.37
C ASP A 222 -4.65 -41.52 -8.56
N ASP A 223 -5.63 -41.94 -7.76
CA ASP A 223 -6.61 -41.11 -7.04
C ASP A 223 -6.04 -40.29 -5.86
N ASP A 224 -4.72 -40.29 -5.65
CA ASP A 224 -4.09 -39.71 -4.46
C ASP A 224 -3.26 -38.44 -4.77
N VAL A 225 -3.27 -37.96 -6.01
CA VAL A 225 -2.55 -36.75 -6.44
C VAL A 225 -3.54 -35.63 -6.79
N ILE A 226 -3.23 -34.42 -6.32
CA ILE A 226 -3.96 -33.19 -6.64
C ILE A 226 -3.07 -32.22 -7.42
N VAL A 227 -3.69 -31.45 -8.31
CA VAL A 227 -3.05 -30.34 -9.03
C VAL A 227 -3.37 -29.06 -8.28
N VAL A 228 -2.33 -28.31 -7.89
CA VAL A 228 -2.49 -26.98 -7.28
C VAL A 228 -1.82 -25.94 -8.19
N HIS A 229 -2.61 -24.95 -8.61
CA HIS A 229 -2.15 -23.85 -9.46
C HIS A 229 -1.46 -22.77 -8.62
N ALA A 230 -0.36 -22.24 -9.14
CA ALA A 230 0.42 -21.18 -8.53
C ALA A 230 1.09 -20.31 -9.61
N HIS A 231 1.82 -19.29 -9.16
CA HIS A 231 2.45 -18.31 -10.01
C HIS A 231 3.94 -18.22 -9.70
N SER A 232 4.76 -18.46 -10.73
CA SER A 232 6.21 -18.59 -10.61
C SER A 232 6.86 -17.27 -10.18
N VAL A 233 6.45 -16.12 -10.74
CA VAL A 233 6.98 -14.80 -10.35
C VAL A 233 6.77 -14.50 -8.87
N LEU A 234 5.61 -14.84 -8.32
CA LEU A 234 5.28 -14.59 -6.93
C LEU A 234 6.08 -15.50 -6.00
N LEU A 235 6.16 -16.79 -6.30
CA LEU A 235 6.98 -17.69 -5.49
C LEU A 235 8.47 -17.40 -5.66
N ALA A 236 8.93 -16.98 -6.83
CA ALA A 236 10.33 -16.63 -7.04
C ALA A 236 10.76 -15.37 -6.28
N SER A 237 9.83 -14.47 -5.95
CA SER A 237 10.12 -13.27 -5.16
C SER A 237 10.15 -13.53 -3.65
N CYS A 238 9.62 -14.65 -3.15
CA CYS A 238 9.66 -14.99 -1.70
C CYS A 238 10.38 -16.30 -1.35
N CYS A 239 10.54 -17.22 -2.31
CA CYS A 239 11.18 -18.53 -2.16
C CYS A 239 12.55 -18.55 -2.86
N PHE A 240 13.59 -18.14 -2.14
CA PHE A 240 14.92 -17.91 -2.73
C PHE A 240 15.53 -19.15 -3.40
N LYS A 241 15.41 -20.32 -2.78
CA LYS A 241 15.99 -21.56 -3.32
C LYS A 241 15.28 -21.99 -4.59
N LEU A 242 13.94 -21.90 -4.58
CA LEU A 242 13.09 -22.24 -5.71
C LEU A 242 13.40 -21.35 -6.93
N ALA A 243 13.52 -20.04 -6.69
CA ALA A 243 13.86 -19.05 -7.71
C ALA A 243 15.22 -19.34 -8.37
N ASP A 244 16.26 -19.59 -7.56
CA ASP A 244 17.61 -19.84 -8.07
C ASP A 244 17.67 -21.12 -8.91
N LEU A 245 16.92 -22.16 -8.50
CA LEU A 245 16.78 -23.41 -9.27
C LEU A 245 16.15 -23.16 -10.64
N TRP A 246 15.04 -22.42 -10.68
CA TRP A 246 14.33 -22.11 -11.91
C TRP A 246 15.15 -21.24 -12.86
N LEU A 247 15.81 -20.19 -12.34
CA LEU A 247 16.68 -19.32 -13.15
C LEU A 247 17.89 -20.08 -13.72
N ALA A 248 18.45 -21.02 -12.95
CA ALA A 248 19.51 -21.89 -13.44
C ALA A 248 19.03 -22.85 -14.54
N ASP A 249 17.77 -23.31 -14.47
CA ASP A 249 17.17 -24.17 -15.49
C ASP A 249 16.86 -23.39 -16.78
N ASP A 250 16.24 -22.22 -16.68
CA ASP A 250 15.98 -21.35 -17.83
C ASP A 250 17.27 -21.01 -18.58
N ARG A 251 18.36 -20.69 -17.87
CA ARG A 251 19.66 -20.40 -18.49
C ARG A 251 20.23 -21.59 -19.26
N ARG A 252 19.94 -22.82 -18.84
CA ARG A 252 20.33 -24.06 -19.55
C ARG A 252 19.43 -24.33 -20.76
N CYS A 253 18.16 -23.95 -20.69
CA CYS A 253 17.12 -24.29 -21.68
C CYS A 253 16.87 -23.23 -22.78
N ARG A 254 17.58 -22.09 -22.79
CA ARG A 254 17.48 -20.99 -23.80
C ARG A 254 17.67 -21.36 -25.29
N SER A 255 17.74 -22.65 -25.64
CA SER A 255 17.88 -23.14 -27.02
C SER A 255 16.60 -23.71 -27.65
N SER A 256 15.48 -23.83 -26.91
CA SER A 256 14.18 -24.29 -27.43
C SER A 256 13.14 -23.16 -27.43
N ALA A 257 12.25 -23.18 -28.43
CA ALA A 257 11.19 -22.19 -28.67
C ALA A 257 10.25 -22.02 -27.45
N PRO A 258 9.59 -20.85 -27.30
CA PRO A 258 8.71 -20.55 -26.17
C PRO A 258 7.33 -21.18 -26.39
N ASP A 259 7.25 -22.51 -26.32
CA ASP A 259 5.97 -23.19 -26.14
C ASP A 259 5.65 -23.27 -24.64
N GLU A 260 4.37 -23.01 -24.32
CA GLU A 260 3.72 -22.91 -23.00
C GLU A 260 4.56 -23.41 -21.80
N LEU A 261 5.16 -22.46 -21.07
CA LEU A 261 6.03 -22.65 -19.92
C LEU A 261 5.24 -23.04 -18.66
N ASN A 262 4.43 -24.10 -18.70
CA ASN A 262 3.81 -24.62 -17.48
C ASN A 262 4.85 -25.40 -16.68
N ARG A 263 5.44 -24.75 -15.68
CA ARG A 263 6.38 -25.38 -14.76
C ARG A 263 5.64 -26.37 -13.88
N VAL A 264 6.14 -27.59 -13.77
CA VAL A 264 5.53 -28.64 -12.93
C VAL A 264 6.48 -29.02 -11.82
N VAL A 265 6.01 -28.96 -10.57
CA VAL A 265 6.76 -29.33 -9.37
C VAL A 265 6.06 -30.50 -8.68
N HIS A 266 6.76 -31.63 -8.57
CA HIS A 266 6.24 -32.83 -7.92
C HIS A 266 6.63 -32.86 -6.43
N LEU A 267 5.65 -32.90 -5.54
CA LEU A 267 5.82 -33.00 -4.09
C LEU A 267 5.04 -34.21 -3.53
N PRO A 268 5.43 -35.46 -3.88
CA PRO A 268 4.64 -36.67 -3.57
C PRO A 268 4.56 -36.99 -2.07
N HIS A 269 5.42 -36.40 -1.25
CA HIS A 269 5.47 -36.62 0.20
C HIS A 269 4.87 -35.48 1.03
N VAL A 270 4.42 -34.41 0.37
CA VAL A 270 3.80 -33.26 1.02
C VAL A 270 2.29 -33.49 1.00
N ASP A 271 1.63 -33.28 2.14
CA ASP A 271 0.17 -33.26 2.20
C ASP A 271 -0.33 -31.94 1.60
N ALA A 272 -1.39 -32.01 0.79
CA ALA A 272 -2.00 -30.85 0.16
C ALA A 272 -2.26 -29.69 1.14
N SER A 273 -2.72 -29.98 2.36
CA SER A 273 -2.99 -28.96 3.37
C SER A 273 -1.75 -28.12 3.71
N VAL A 274 -0.58 -28.75 3.74
CA VAL A 274 0.69 -28.08 4.04
C VAL A 274 1.11 -27.18 2.89
N LEU A 275 1.00 -27.64 1.64
CA LEU A 275 1.30 -26.80 0.48
C LEU A 275 0.33 -25.61 0.40
N ILE A 276 -0.97 -25.85 0.59
CA ILE A 276 -1.98 -24.81 0.51
C ILE A 276 -1.72 -23.75 1.58
N SER A 277 -1.39 -24.14 2.81
CA SER A 277 -1.02 -23.18 3.85
C SER A 277 0.24 -22.37 3.50
N LEU A 278 1.24 -22.98 2.86
CA LEU A 278 2.41 -22.24 2.36
C LEU A 278 2.01 -21.22 1.29
N LEU A 279 1.16 -21.61 0.33
CA LEU A 279 0.68 -20.70 -0.72
C LEU A 279 -0.20 -19.60 -0.13
N GLU A 280 -1.12 -19.90 0.79
CA GLU A 280 -1.91 -18.90 1.51
C GLU A 280 -1.04 -17.85 2.16
N TYR A 281 0.02 -18.28 2.86
CA TYR A 281 0.98 -17.37 3.47
C TYR A 281 1.70 -16.51 2.44
N ALA A 282 2.15 -17.10 1.32
CA ALA A 282 2.83 -16.37 0.25
C ALA A 282 1.94 -15.32 -0.44
N TYR A 283 0.65 -15.61 -0.65
CA TYR A 283 -0.29 -14.73 -1.36
C TYR A 283 -0.98 -13.70 -0.46
N THR A 284 -1.12 -13.99 0.83
CA THR A 284 -1.95 -13.19 1.74
C THR A 284 -1.21 -12.68 2.97
N GLY A 285 0.03 -13.13 3.18
CA GLY A 285 0.82 -12.83 4.38
C GLY A 285 0.36 -13.60 5.61
N LYS A 286 -0.61 -14.50 5.51
CA LYS A 286 -1.08 -15.31 6.63
C LYS A 286 -1.60 -16.68 6.21
N THR A 287 -1.61 -17.63 7.12
CA THR A 287 -2.27 -18.93 6.93
C THR A 287 -2.75 -19.46 8.28
N GLN A 288 -3.71 -20.37 8.24
CA GLN A 288 -4.14 -21.15 9.39
C GLN A 288 -3.88 -22.62 9.12
N ILE A 289 -3.20 -23.28 10.05
CA ILE A 289 -2.84 -24.70 9.90
C ILE A 289 -2.97 -25.43 11.24
N PRO A 290 -3.41 -26.71 11.26
CA PRO A 290 -3.39 -27.51 12.47
C PRO A 290 -1.98 -27.58 13.07
N PHE A 291 -1.87 -27.46 14.39
CA PHE A 291 -0.55 -27.44 15.06
C PHE A 291 0.32 -28.67 14.71
N ARG A 292 -0.31 -29.84 14.54
CA ARG A 292 0.37 -31.09 14.13
C ARG A 292 1.12 -31.00 12.79
N ASN A 293 0.69 -30.11 11.89
CA ASN A 293 1.27 -29.91 10.57
C ASN A 293 2.30 -28.75 10.54
N MET A 294 2.50 -28.02 11.64
CA MET A 294 3.44 -26.88 11.71
C MET A 294 4.89 -27.28 11.38
N ALA A 295 5.34 -28.45 11.85
CA ALA A 295 6.69 -28.93 11.55
C ALA A 295 6.86 -29.22 10.04
N ALA A 296 5.86 -29.86 9.41
CA ALA A 296 5.87 -30.11 7.97
C ALA A 296 5.83 -28.81 7.16
N LEU A 297 5.06 -27.81 7.60
CA LEU A 297 5.02 -26.49 6.98
C LEU A 297 6.37 -25.78 7.08
N ARG A 298 7.00 -25.79 8.27
CA ARG A 298 8.33 -25.24 8.48
C ARG A 298 9.37 -25.91 7.57
N ASP A 299 9.36 -27.24 7.50
CA ASP A 299 10.33 -28.00 6.71
C ASP A 299 10.16 -27.72 5.21
N LEU A 300 8.92 -27.72 4.71
CA LEU A 300 8.62 -27.33 3.32
C LEU A 300 9.05 -25.88 3.03
N ALA A 301 8.75 -24.95 3.93
CA ALA A 301 9.16 -23.54 3.81
C ALA A 301 10.69 -23.41 3.75
N ALA A 302 11.42 -24.18 4.56
CA ALA A 302 12.88 -24.21 4.54
C ALA A 302 13.44 -24.80 3.23
N ASP A 303 12.78 -25.81 2.68
CA ASP A 303 13.18 -26.45 1.41
C ASP A 303 13.03 -25.49 0.22
N VAL A 304 11.94 -24.73 0.15
CA VAL A 304 11.71 -23.73 -0.91
C VAL A 304 12.44 -22.40 -0.64
N GLY A 305 12.85 -22.16 0.60
CA GLY A 305 13.56 -20.95 1.03
C GLY A 305 12.64 -19.78 1.39
N LEU A 306 11.42 -20.04 1.88
CA LEU A 306 10.50 -19.03 2.41
C LEU A 306 10.80 -18.76 3.90
N TYR A 307 11.95 -18.11 4.16
CA TYR A 307 12.50 -17.97 5.51
C TYR A 307 11.62 -17.20 6.52
N PRO A 308 10.83 -16.16 6.14
CA PRO A 308 9.91 -15.54 7.09
C PRO A 308 8.92 -16.54 7.69
N LEU A 309 8.38 -17.46 6.88
CA LEU A 309 7.48 -18.50 7.36
C LEU A 309 8.18 -19.50 8.28
N VAL A 310 9.44 -19.85 7.98
CA VAL A 310 10.26 -20.71 8.85
C VAL A 310 10.39 -20.09 10.23
N ALA A 311 10.79 -18.81 10.30
CA ALA A 311 10.97 -18.09 11.56
C ALA A 311 9.65 -17.99 12.35
N SER A 312 8.54 -17.65 11.69
CA SER A 312 7.22 -17.61 12.34
C SER A 312 6.81 -18.98 12.88
N CYS A 313 7.00 -20.05 12.11
CA CYS A 313 6.69 -21.41 12.56
C CYS A 313 7.54 -21.82 13.77
N GLU A 314 8.85 -21.54 13.75
CA GLU A 314 9.75 -21.84 14.86
C GLU A 314 9.38 -21.07 16.14
N ALA A 315 9.06 -19.78 16.01
CA ALA A 315 8.63 -18.95 17.15
C ALA A 315 7.35 -19.51 17.80
N ILE A 316 6.35 -19.84 16.99
CA ILE A 316 5.08 -20.41 17.47
C ILE A 316 5.31 -21.77 18.13
N ILE A 317 6.05 -22.67 17.47
CA ILE A 317 6.36 -24.00 18.03
C ILE A 317 7.05 -23.86 19.40
N LEU A 318 8.03 -22.96 19.52
CA LEU A 318 8.73 -22.74 20.79
C LEU A 318 7.81 -22.14 21.87
N GLN A 319 6.96 -21.18 21.53
CA GLN A 319 5.99 -20.60 22.45
C GLN A 319 5.00 -21.66 22.96
N THR A 320 4.48 -22.52 22.08
CA THR A 320 3.55 -23.59 22.47
C THR A 320 4.23 -24.63 23.35
N LEU A 321 5.49 -24.99 23.09
CA LEU A 321 6.25 -25.91 23.95
C LEU A 321 6.52 -25.35 25.36
N GLN A 322 6.45 -24.04 25.55
CA GLN A 322 6.58 -23.38 26.84
C GLN A 322 5.26 -23.32 27.63
N GLN A 323 4.12 -23.60 26.98
CA GLN A 323 2.81 -23.64 27.63
C GLN A 323 2.57 -25.00 28.31
N SER A 324 1.85 -24.98 29.44
CA SER A 324 1.59 -26.17 30.27
C SER A 324 0.55 -27.13 29.67
N GLU A 325 -0.23 -26.66 28.68
CA GLU A 325 -1.33 -27.39 28.06
C GLU A 325 -0.94 -27.84 26.66
N CYS A 326 -1.13 -29.13 26.34
CA CYS A 326 -0.93 -29.63 24.98
C CYS A 326 -2.07 -29.13 24.10
N PRO A 327 -1.77 -28.52 22.93
CA PRO A 327 -2.81 -28.06 22.01
C PRO A 327 -3.67 -29.24 21.56
N SER A 328 -4.97 -29.00 21.38
CA SER A 328 -5.88 -30.05 20.93
C SER A 328 -5.52 -30.48 19.50
N PRO A 329 -5.74 -31.74 19.10
CA PRO A 329 -5.33 -32.24 17.77
C PRO A 329 -6.02 -31.52 16.60
N THR A 330 -7.12 -30.83 16.87
CA THR A 330 -7.90 -30.02 15.92
C THR A 330 -7.62 -28.52 16.04
N GLU A 331 -6.75 -28.11 16.95
CA GLU A 331 -6.41 -26.70 17.15
C GLU A 331 -5.57 -26.20 15.99
N THR A 332 -6.11 -25.21 15.29
CA THR A 332 -5.44 -24.48 14.23
C THR A 332 -4.73 -23.27 14.81
N VAL A 333 -3.52 -23.00 14.34
CA VAL A 333 -2.77 -21.81 14.70
C VAL A 333 -2.68 -20.90 13.48
N GLU A 334 -2.86 -19.59 13.70
CA GLU A 334 -2.63 -18.59 12.68
C GLU A 334 -1.15 -18.23 12.65
N VAL A 335 -0.55 -18.33 11.47
CA VAL A 335 0.82 -17.89 11.19
C VAL A 335 0.71 -16.67 10.30
N ALA A 336 1.17 -15.52 10.79
CA ALA A 336 1.14 -14.26 10.06
C ALA A 336 2.56 -13.75 9.80
N TYR A 337 2.74 -13.07 8.67
CA TYR A 337 3.93 -12.33 8.33
C TYR A 337 3.98 -11.06 9.17
N GLU A 338 4.94 -10.98 10.07
CA GLU A 338 5.19 -9.78 10.86
C GLU A 338 6.15 -8.88 10.09
N THR A 339 5.63 -7.77 9.55
CA THR A 339 6.48 -6.74 8.95
C THR A 339 7.28 -6.08 10.07
N LEU A 340 8.57 -6.38 10.16
CA LEU A 340 9.53 -5.54 10.88
C LEU A 340 9.69 -4.27 10.05
N CYS A 341 8.77 -3.32 10.21
CA CYS A 341 8.93 -1.99 9.61
C CYS A 341 10.20 -1.35 10.21
N SER A 342 11.32 -1.45 9.50
CA SER A 342 12.45 -0.55 9.68
C SER A 342 11.99 0.83 9.22
N GLU A 343 11.61 1.68 10.18
CA GLU A 343 11.22 3.07 9.91
C GLU A 343 12.45 3.83 9.38
N GLY A 344 12.40 4.25 8.11
CA GLY A 344 13.50 5.01 7.51
C GLY A 344 13.43 5.30 6.01
N GLU A 345 12.33 5.05 5.30
CA GLU A 345 12.21 5.48 3.89
C GLU A 345 10.91 6.26 3.65
N ASP A 346 11.11 7.44 3.08
CA ASP A 346 10.15 8.49 2.76
C ASP A 346 9.01 8.03 1.83
N ASN A 347 7.88 8.73 1.92
CA ASN A 347 6.82 8.90 0.90
C ASN A 347 6.75 7.82 -0.20
N CYS A 348 6.20 6.65 0.13
CA CYS A 348 5.32 5.80 -0.70
C CYS A 348 5.31 4.35 -0.16
N SER A 349 4.77 4.10 1.04
CA SER A 349 4.60 2.73 1.55
C SER A 349 3.24 2.10 1.19
N ALA A 350 2.59 2.59 0.11
CA ALA A 350 1.29 2.10 -0.36
C ALA A 350 1.40 0.96 -1.39
N SER A 351 2.42 0.10 -1.28
CA SER A 351 2.50 -1.10 -2.10
C SER A 351 1.50 -2.16 -1.62
N PRO A 352 0.76 -2.85 -2.51
CA PRO A 352 0.03 -4.08 -2.19
C PRO A 352 0.88 -5.14 -1.51
N PHE A 353 2.16 -5.12 -1.84
CA PHE A 353 3.11 -6.17 -1.54
C PHE A 353 3.81 -5.96 -0.20
N SER A 354 3.65 -4.81 0.44
CA SER A 354 4.34 -4.47 1.70
C SER A 354 3.92 -5.34 2.89
N LEU A 355 2.71 -5.90 2.84
CA LEU A 355 2.16 -6.81 3.85
C LEU A 355 2.37 -8.29 3.52
N LEU A 356 3.09 -8.58 2.44
CA LEU A 356 3.38 -9.93 1.98
C LEU A 356 4.85 -10.27 2.19
N PRO A 357 5.21 -11.56 2.29
CA PRO A 357 6.59 -11.99 2.46
C PRO A 357 7.41 -11.90 1.16
N LEU A 358 7.17 -10.88 0.33
CA LEU A 358 7.83 -10.69 -0.97
C LEU A 358 9.11 -9.86 -0.79
N ASP A 359 10.19 -10.29 -1.44
CA ASP A 359 11.39 -9.48 -1.58
C ASP A 359 11.21 -8.50 -2.74
N MET A 360 10.94 -7.23 -2.39
CA MET A 360 10.72 -6.16 -3.37
C MET A 360 11.93 -5.93 -4.28
N SER A 361 13.16 -6.16 -3.78
CA SER A 361 14.36 -6.01 -4.61
C SER A 361 14.47 -7.07 -5.71
N ARG A 362 13.99 -8.29 -5.42
CA ARG A 362 13.88 -9.35 -6.44
C ARG A 362 12.79 -9.04 -7.44
N LEU A 363 11.63 -8.58 -6.97
CA LEU A 363 10.52 -8.21 -7.84
C LEU A 363 10.91 -7.08 -8.80
N GLU A 364 11.65 -6.08 -8.33
CA GLU A 364 12.26 -5.02 -9.14
C GLU A 364 13.27 -5.59 -10.16
N SER A 365 14.18 -6.46 -9.73
CA SER A 365 15.14 -7.13 -10.62
C SER A 365 14.45 -7.95 -11.74
N PHE A 366 13.36 -8.64 -11.44
CA PHE A 366 12.58 -9.38 -12.45
C PHE A 366 11.94 -8.44 -13.47
N TYR A 367 11.50 -7.26 -13.05
CA TYR A 367 11.02 -6.23 -13.98
C TYR A 367 12.13 -5.71 -14.89
N GLU A 368 13.31 -5.40 -14.35
CA GLU A 368 14.44 -4.89 -15.13
C GLU A 368 14.99 -5.91 -16.13
N THR A 369 15.10 -7.17 -15.71
CA THR A 369 15.68 -8.25 -16.51
C THR A 369 14.68 -8.92 -17.45
N GLY A 370 13.38 -8.83 -17.13
CA GLY A 370 12.32 -9.58 -17.79
C GLY A 370 12.34 -11.08 -17.48
N GLU A 371 13.08 -11.53 -16.46
CA GLU A 371 12.98 -12.91 -15.95
C GLU A 371 11.53 -13.15 -15.48
N PHE A 372 10.97 -14.35 -15.73
CA PHE A 372 9.58 -14.72 -15.46
C PHE A 372 8.49 -13.93 -16.22
N SER A 373 8.85 -13.00 -17.12
CA SER A 373 7.86 -12.22 -17.88
C SER A 373 7.05 -13.06 -18.87
N ASP A 374 5.74 -12.90 -18.82
CA ASP A 374 4.73 -13.60 -19.62
C ASP A 374 3.99 -12.66 -20.59
N VAL A 375 4.30 -11.36 -20.57
CA VAL A 375 3.74 -10.37 -21.50
C VAL A 375 4.72 -9.22 -21.77
N THR A 376 4.68 -8.70 -23.00
CA THR A 376 5.49 -7.55 -23.42
C THR A 376 4.59 -6.35 -23.75
N VAL A 377 4.88 -5.18 -23.17
CA VAL A 377 4.15 -3.94 -23.43
C VAL A 377 4.81 -3.18 -24.59
N ILE A 378 4.03 -2.90 -25.63
CA ILE A 378 4.47 -2.17 -26.82
C ILE A 378 3.64 -0.89 -26.93
N VAL A 379 4.29 0.27 -26.96
CA VAL A 379 3.66 1.58 -27.10
C VAL A 379 4.16 2.25 -28.38
N GLY A 380 3.24 2.58 -29.29
CA GLY A 380 3.59 3.21 -30.58
C GLY A 380 4.62 2.42 -31.39
N GLY A 381 4.54 1.07 -31.36
CA GLY A 381 5.49 0.17 -32.02
C GLY A 381 6.83 0.02 -31.31
N THR A 382 7.05 0.69 -30.18
CA THR A 382 8.27 0.57 -29.38
C THR A 382 8.01 -0.32 -28.17
N ARG A 383 8.86 -1.33 -27.95
CA ARG A 383 8.81 -2.16 -26.74
C ARG A 383 9.19 -1.34 -25.52
N VAL A 384 8.26 -1.18 -24.58
CA VAL A 384 8.47 -0.45 -23.33
C VAL A 384 9.06 -1.34 -22.25
N ALA A 385 8.43 -2.48 -21.98
CA ALA A 385 8.89 -3.40 -20.92
C ALA A 385 8.39 -4.83 -21.16
N ARG A 386 9.12 -5.80 -20.60
CA ARG A 386 8.61 -7.17 -20.39
C ARG A 386 8.15 -7.25 -18.94
N VAL A 387 6.90 -7.64 -18.72
CA VAL A 387 6.22 -7.54 -17.42
C VAL A 387 5.46 -8.82 -17.12
N HIS A 388 4.81 -8.84 -15.95
CA HIS A 388 4.15 -10.02 -15.40
C HIS A 388 2.65 -9.77 -15.28
N ARG A 389 1.82 -10.57 -15.96
CA ARG A 389 0.35 -10.43 -15.94
C ARG A 389 -0.19 -10.43 -14.52
N LEU A 390 0.31 -11.31 -13.66
CA LEU A 390 -0.11 -11.38 -12.27
C LEU A 390 0.11 -10.06 -11.54
N VAL A 391 1.31 -9.47 -11.65
CA VAL A 391 1.67 -8.23 -10.95
C VAL A 391 0.78 -7.08 -11.43
N LEU A 392 0.62 -6.92 -12.76
CA LEU A 392 -0.26 -5.88 -13.30
C LEU A 392 -1.72 -6.09 -12.85
N SER A 393 -2.20 -7.33 -12.84
CA SER A 393 -3.57 -7.66 -12.44
C SER A 393 -3.82 -7.45 -10.95
N ALA A 394 -2.80 -7.60 -10.11
CA ALA A 394 -2.86 -7.30 -8.69
C ALA A 394 -2.95 -5.79 -8.41
N TRP A 395 -2.43 -4.96 -9.31
CA TRP A 395 -2.51 -3.49 -9.21
C TRP A 395 -3.70 -2.88 -9.93
N SER A 396 -4.25 -3.56 -10.94
CA SER A 396 -5.17 -2.96 -11.90
C SER A 396 -6.21 -3.96 -12.39
N ASP A 397 -7.46 -3.72 -12.00
CA ASP A 397 -8.61 -4.46 -12.53
C ASP A 397 -8.75 -4.35 -14.06
N PRO A 398 -8.47 -3.20 -14.72
CA PRO A 398 -8.38 -3.14 -16.18
C PRO A 398 -7.37 -4.13 -16.78
N PHE A 399 -6.15 -4.23 -16.23
CA PHE A 399 -5.18 -5.25 -16.68
C PHE A 399 -5.66 -6.66 -16.38
N CYS A 400 -6.21 -6.90 -15.19
CA CYS A 400 -6.80 -8.20 -14.82
C CYS A 400 -7.84 -8.64 -15.85
N LYS A 401 -8.79 -7.77 -16.19
CA LYS A 401 -9.83 -8.03 -17.20
C LYS A 401 -9.20 -8.32 -18.57
N MET A 402 -8.26 -7.49 -19.01
CA MET A 402 -7.54 -7.66 -20.29
C MET A 402 -6.93 -9.07 -20.44
N PHE A 403 -6.43 -9.64 -19.35
CA PHE A 403 -5.79 -10.95 -19.38
C PHE A 403 -6.73 -12.14 -19.10
N THR A 404 -7.92 -11.93 -18.52
CA THR A 404 -8.78 -13.02 -18.05
C THR A 404 -10.09 -13.19 -18.80
N ILE A 405 -10.63 -12.16 -19.46
CA ILE A 405 -11.97 -12.23 -20.09
C ILE A 405 -11.97 -12.74 -21.55
N GLY A 406 -10.85 -13.28 -22.02
CA GLY A 406 -10.75 -13.87 -23.37
C GLY A 406 -10.58 -12.84 -24.50
N MET A 407 -10.01 -11.67 -24.19
CA MET A 407 -9.55 -10.71 -25.21
C MET A 407 -8.35 -11.28 -25.99
N ARG A 408 -7.95 -10.63 -27.10
CA ARG A 408 -6.76 -11.04 -27.87
C ARG A 408 -5.52 -11.11 -26.98
N GLU A 409 -5.40 -10.15 -26.08
CA GLU A 409 -4.34 -10.01 -25.10
C GLU A 409 -4.34 -11.14 -24.05
N SER A 410 -5.46 -11.85 -23.87
CA SER A 410 -5.52 -13.04 -23.00
C SER A 410 -4.72 -14.23 -23.55
N HIS A 411 -4.44 -14.26 -24.86
CA HIS A 411 -3.71 -15.35 -25.53
C HIS A 411 -2.42 -14.88 -26.22
N GLY A 412 -2.21 -13.58 -26.39
CA GLY A 412 -1.01 -13.01 -27.03
C GLY A 412 0.12 -12.72 -26.04
N THR A 413 1.37 -12.83 -26.46
CA THR A 413 2.54 -12.49 -25.61
C THR A 413 2.86 -10.99 -25.58
N GLU A 414 2.05 -10.17 -26.26
CA GLU A 414 2.28 -8.74 -26.45
C GLU A 414 0.98 -7.96 -26.30
N ILE A 415 1.06 -6.78 -25.66
CA ILE A 415 -0.01 -5.78 -25.62
C ILE A 415 0.42 -4.54 -26.39
N TYR A 416 -0.48 -4.04 -27.25
CA TYR A 416 -0.21 -2.91 -28.13
C TYR A 416 -1.06 -1.71 -27.70
N LEU A 417 -0.40 -0.58 -27.42
CA LEU A 417 -1.03 0.68 -27.02
C LEU A 417 -0.56 1.80 -27.96
N GLU A 418 -1.49 2.44 -28.66
CA GLU A 418 -1.15 3.45 -29.69
C GLU A 418 -1.24 4.89 -29.18
N ASP A 419 -2.23 5.18 -28.34
CA ASP A 419 -2.56 6.54 -27.87
C ASP A 419 -1.95 6.85 -26.49
N THR A 420 -0.64 6.59 -26.30
CA THR A 420 0.02 6.75 -24.99
C THR A 420 1.49 7.12 -25.12
N SER A 421 2.01 7.89 -24.16
CA SER A 421 3.45 8.19 -24.06
C SER A 421 4.23 6.95 -23.56
N PRO A 422 5.24 6.45 -24.31
CA PRO A 422 6.08 5.34 -23.87
C PRO A 422 6.75 5.61 -22.51
N LYS A 423 7.20 6.85 -22.28
CA LYS A 423 7.83 7.27 -21.02
C LYS A 423 6.84 7.20 -19.86
N ALA A 424 5.60 7.67 -20.05
CA ALA A 424 4.57 7.63 -19.02
C ALA A 424 4.14 6.19 -18.71
N MET A 425 4.01 5.34 -19.74
CA MET A 425 3.74 3.92 -19.55
C MET A 425 4.87 3.24 -18.77
N GLN A 426 6.14 3.52 -19.09
CA GLN A 426 7.28 2.98 -18.37
C GLN A 426 7.27 3.37 -16.88
N ALA A 427 6.91 4.63 -16.57
CA ALA A 427 6.81 5.11 -15.19
C ALA A 427 5.65 4.45 -14.44
N LEU A 428 4.48 4.29 -15.08
CA LEU A 428 3.35 3.55 -14.50
C LEU A 428 3.72 2.11 -14.17
N LEU A 429 4.40 1.42 -15.09
CA LEU A 429 4.86 0.06 -14.88
C LEU A 429 5.90 0.01 -13.76
N GLY A 430 6.92 0.86 -13.78
CA GLY A 430 7.93 0.94 -12.72
C GLY A 430 7.31 1.13 -11.34
N PHE A 431 6.33 2.04 -11.23
CA PHE A 431 5.59 2.27 -9.99
C PHE A 431 4.89 1.00 -9.46
N MET A 432 4.33 0.15 -10.31
CA MET A 432 3.72 -1.12 -9.88
C MET A 432 4.74 -2.10 -9.27
N TYR A 433 6.01 -2.02 -9.66
CA TYR A 433 7.05 -2.92 -9.15
C TYR A 433 7.79 -2.35 -7.94
N THR A 434 7.99 -1.03 -7.87
CA THR A 434 8.81 -0.39 -6.83
C THR A 434 8.01 0.42 -5.83
N SER A 435 6.76 0.80 -6.18
CA SER A 435 5.95 1.81 -5.50
C SER A 435 6.65 3.17 -5.37
N LYS A 436 7.70 3.41 -6.16
CA LYS A 436 8.48 4.66 -6.17
C LYS A 436 8.31 5.33 -7.53
N LEU A 437 8.26 6.65 -7.52
CA LEU A 437 8.45 7.46 -8.73
C LEU A 437 9.74 8.24 -8.57
N ASP A 438 10.77 7.82 -9.29
CA ASP A 438 12.02 8.57 -9.35
C ASP A 438 11.90 9.63 -10.44
N PHE A 439 11.63 10.85 -10.01
CA PHE A 439 11.82 12.03 -10.83
C PHE A 439 13.29 12.42 -10.72
N GLU A 440 14.06 12.34 -11.81
CA GLU A 440 15.38 12.95 -11.84
C GLU A 440 15.22 14.43 -11.46
N GLN A 441 16.02 14.90 -10.49
CA GLN A 441 15.77 16.10 -9.68
C GLN A 441 15.78 17.45 -10.41
N ASP A 442 15.72 17.49 -11.73
CA ASP A 442 15.65 18.73 -12.50
C ASP A 442 14.62 18.61 -13.63
N GLU A 443 13.51 19.34 -13.50
CA GLU A 443 12.44 19.58 -14.50
C GLU A 443 11.61 18.34 -14.92
N VAL A 444 10.68 17.92 -14.05
CA VAL A 444 9.59 17.04 -14.51
C VAL A 444 8.64 17.85 -15.39
N GLU A 445 8.57 17.51 -16.68
CA GLU A 445 7.66 18.17 -17.63
C GLU A 445 6.19 17.98 -17.22
N ASP A 446 5.43 19.08 -17.16
CA ASP A 446 3.97 19.06 -16.87
C ASP A 446 3.22 18.08 -17.78
N ASP A 447 3.59 18.03 -19.07
CA ASP A 447 2.97 17.14 -20.06
C ASP A 447 3.20 15.65 -19.74
N PHE A 448 4.35 15.31 -19.16
CA PHE A 448 4.66 13.96 -18.70
C PHE A 448 3.81 13.58 -17.48
N LEU A 449 3.72 14.46 -16.48
CA LEU A 449 2.88 14.23 -15.29
C LEU A 449 1.41 14.11 -15.63
N VAL A 450 0.91 14.95 -16.55
CA VAL A 450 -0.47 14.87 -17.04
C VAL A 450 -0.70 13.54 -17.77
N SER A 451 0.24 13.12 -18.62
CA SER A 451 0.15 11.82 -19.30
C SER A 451 0.13 10.65 -18.32
N LEU A 452 0.98 10.69 -17.29
CA LEU A 452 1.04 9.66 -16.25
C LEU A 452 -0.24 9.64 -15.41
N LEU A 453 -0.80 10.81 -15.08
CA LEU A 453 -2.08 10.93 -14.37
C LEU A 453 -3.24 10.30 -15.19
N PHE A 454 -3.30 10.58 -16.49
CA PHE A 454 -4.32 9.97 -17.37
C PHE A 454 -4.19 8.45 -17.43
N LEU A 455 -2.96 7.92 -17.50
CA LEU A 455 -2.74 6.49 -17.47
C LEU A 455 -3.11 5.86 -16.12
N ALA A 456 -2.74 6.53 -15.02
CA ALA A 456 -3.09 6.08 -13.68
C ALA A 456 -4.62 6.01 -13.51
N ASP A 457 -5.37 6.97 -14.06
CA ASP A 457 -6.84 6.92 -14.11
C ASP A 457 -7.36 5.81 -15.01
N GLN A 458 -6.81 5.66 -16.22
CA GLN A 458 -7.22 4.62 -17.17
C GLN A 458 -7.05 3.21 -16.60
N PHE A 459 -5.97 2.96 -15.87
CA PHE A 459 -5.65 1.66 -15.29
C PHE A 459 -6.09 1.52 -13.82
N GLY A 460 -6.72 2.55 -13.23
CA GLY A 460 -7.28 2.49 -11.88
C GLY A 460 -6.23 2.47 -10.75
N LEU A 461 -5.07 3.12 -10.93
CA LEU A 461 -4.04 3.25 -9.90
C LEU A 461 -4.24 4.53 -9.08
N ASP A 462 -5.14 4.48 -8.10
CA ASP A 462 -5.47 5.67 -7.29
C ASP A 462 -4.30 6.23 -6.49
N SER A 463 -3.41 5.38 -5.96
CA SER A 463 -2.18 5.85 -5.30
C SER A 463 -1.30 6.66 -6.24
N LEU A 464 -1.10 6.19 -7.47
CA LEU A 464 -0.33 6.89 -8.49
C LEU A 464 -1.02 8.19 -8.94
N LYS A 465 -2.35 8.20 -9.06
CA LYS A 465 -3.13 9.41 -9.36
C LYS A 465 -2.93 10.49 -8.32
N ILE A 466 -2.97 10.12 -7.04
CA ILE A 466 -2.74 11.03 -5.92
C ILE A 466 -1.34 11.62 -6.02
N VAL A 467 -0.32 10.77 -6.20
CA VAL A 467 1.08 11.23 -6.35
C VAL A 467 1.21 12.23 -7.51
N CYS A 468 0.74 11.87 -8.71
CA CYS A 468 0.84 12.75 -9.87
C CYS A 468 0.08 14.08 -9.68
N SER A 469 -1.09 14.03 -9.04
CA SER A 469 -1.91 15.22 -8.77
C SER A 469 -1.21 16.17 -7.80
N THR A 470 -0.56 15.64 -6.76
CA THR A 470 0.23 16.42 -5.80
C THR A 470 1.36 17.14 -6.50
N TYR A 471 2.19 16.45 -7.28
CA TYR A 471 3.29 17.07 -8.04
C TYR A 471 2.79 18.15 -9.02
N LEU A 472 1.68 17.91 -9.71
CA LEU A 472 1.09 18.91 -10.61
C LEU A 472 0.59 20.15 -9.86
N MET A 473 -0.05 19.98 -8.70
CA MET A 473 -0.49 21.11 -7.88
C MET A 473 0.68 21.93 -7.36
N ASP A 474 1.78 21.26 -6.96
CA ASP A 474 2.99 21.93 -6.48
C ASP A 474 3.63 22.78 -7.59
N HIS A 475 3.82 22.23 -8.80
CA HIS A 475 4.32 22.98 -9.96
C HIS A 475 3.43 24.19 -10.34
N ILE A 476 2.10 24.05 -10.23
CA ILE A 476 1.17 25.15 -10.47
C ILE A 476 1.30 26.24 -9.39
N SER A 477 1.50 25.85 -8.13
CA SER A 477 1.60 26.78 -7.00
C SER A 477 2.89 27.62 -7.04
N GLU A 478 4.01 27.01 -7.46
CA GLU A 478 5.31 27.69 -7.61
C GLU A 478 5.34 28.65 -8.81
N ALA A 479 4.57 28.34 -9.86
CA ALA A 479 4.48 29.15 -11.07
C ALA A 479 3.62 30.43 -10.95
N ILE A 480 3.13 30.78 -9.75
CA ILE A 480 2.41 32.04 -9.48
C ILE A 480 3.30 33.01 -8.67
N PRO A 481 4.19 33.80 -9.32
CA PRO A 481 4.51 35.11 -8.77
C PRO A 481 3.27 35.97 -8.97
N CYS A 482 2.73 36.54 -7.89
CA CYS A 482 1.72 37.58 -7.92
C CYS A 482 2.23 38.85 -8.64
N THR A 483 2.43 38.84 -9.96
CA THR A 483 2.54 40.07 -10.77
C THR A 483 2.04 39.84 -12.20
N SER A 484 1.04 40.64 -12.57
CA SER A 484 0.67 41.00 -13.94
C SER A 484 0.08 39.91 -14.85
N GLY A 485 -1.25 39.94 -14.97
CA GLY A 485 -2.00 39.14 -15.92
C GLY A 485 -1.61 39.42 -17.36
N ARG A 486 -1.09 38.39 -18.05
CA ARG A 486 -1.13 38.23 -19.52
C ARG A 486 -0.65 36.84 -19.98
N LYS A 487 -1.12 35.74 -19.39
CA LYS A 487 -1.02 34.38 -19.97
C LYS A 487 -2.21 33.49 -19.57
N ARG A 488 -3.43 34.03 -19.64
CA ARG A 488 -4.64 33.35 -19.13
C ARG A 488 -5.32 32.38 -20.11
N GLU A 489 -5.00 32.42 -21.41
CA GLU A 489 -5.78 31.68 -22.42
C GLU A 489 -5.25 30.29 -22.79
N SER A 490 -3.97 29.99 -22.57
CA SER A 490 -3.41 28.65 -22.86
C SER A 490 -3.53 27.68 -21.70
N ARG A 491 -3.49 28.15 -20.44
CA ARG A 491 -3.52 27.30 -19.23
C ARG A 491 -4.93 26.99 -18.73
N GLN A 492 -5.93 27.78 -19.10
CA GLN A 492 -7.32 27.58 -18.66
C GLN A 492 -8.04 26.44 -19.42
N ARG A 493 -7.43 25.90 -20.48
CA ARG A 493 -7.90 24.65 -21.13
C ARG A 493 -7.45 23.40 -20.36
N GLN A 494 -6.30 23.44 -19.69
CA GLN A 494 -5.77 22.31 -18.93
C GLN A 494 -6.53 22.11 -17.60
N CYS A 495 -6.86 23.19 -16.88
CA CYS A 495 -7.59 23.09 -15.60
C CYS A 495 -9.05 22.61 -15.76
N ARG A 496 -9.72 22.86 -16.90
CA ARG A 496 -11.09 22.35 -17.12
C ARG A 496 -11.17 20.84 -17.30
N LEU A 497 -10.05 20.18 -17.61
CA LEU A 497 -10.01 18.72 -17.68
C LEU A 497 -9.95 18.08 -16.28
N ILE A 498 -9.41 18.79 -15.29
CA ILE A 498 -9.23 18.29 -13.92
C ILE A 498 -10.55 18.39 -13.12
N GLU A 499 -11.35 19.44 -13.33
CA GLU A 499 -12.65 19.62 -12.65
C GLU A 499 -13.82 18.89 -13.34
N GLY A 500 -13.63 18.34 -14.54
CA GLY A 500 -14.67 17.63 -15.31
C GLY A 500 -14.54 16.10 -15.33
N GLY A 501 -13.58 15.55 -14.59
CA GLY A 501 -13.13 14.16 -14.69
C GLY A 501 -13.90 13.12 -13.85
N GLU A 502 -14.96 13.50 -13.14
CA GLU A 502 -15.72 12.55 -12.29
C GLU A 502 -16.66 11.60 -13.07
N GLY A 503 -16.57 11.48 -14.40
CA GLY A 503 -17.47 10.53 -15.08
C GLY A 503 -17.43 10.33 -16.60
N LEU A 504 -16.38 10.73 -17.33
CA LEU A 504 -16.40 10.65 -18.81
C LEU A 504 -15.34 9.74 -19.45
N ALA A 505 -14.26 9.35 -18.76
CA ALA A 505 -13.18 8.55 -19.37
C ALA A 505 -13.44 7.03 -19.36
N ALA A 506 -14.24 6.51 -18.43
CA ALA A 506 -14.48 5.07 -18.27
C ALA A 506 -15.25 4.42 -19.43
N SER A 507 -15.97 5.18 -20.27
CA SER A 507 -16.78 4.61 -21.37
C SER A 507 -16.16 4.76 -22.77
N ALA A 508 -15.22 5.68 -22.98
CA ALA A 508 -14.76 6.03 -24.33
C ALA A 508 -13.59 5.17 -24.85
N ASN A 509 -12.74 4.63 -23.96
CA ASN A 509 -11.56 3.88 -24.37
C ASN A 509 -11.71 2.36 -24.35
N PHE A 510 -12.68 1.80 -23.61
CA PHE A 510 -13.02 0.38 -23.73
C PHE A 510 -13.52 0.01 -25.15
N ALA A 511 -14.07 0.99 -25.89
CA ALA A 511 -14.56 0.80 -27.25
C ALA A 511 -13.53 1.06 -28.37
N ARG A 512 -12.40 1.75 -28.09
CA ARG A 512 -11.37 2.07 -29.10
C ARG A 512 -10.20 1.10 -29.16
N VAL A 513 -10.04 0.24 -28.14
CA VAL A 513 -9.11 -0.91 -28.21
C VAL A 513 -9.61 -2.00 -29.18
N ALA A 514 -10.82 -1.85 -29.74
CA ALA A 514 -11.45 -2.86 -30.58
C ALA A 514 -12.14 -2.30 -31.83
N ILE A 515 -11.43 -1.57 -32.72
CA ILE A 515 -11.84 -1.44 -34.12
C ILE A 515 -10.60 -1.38 -35.02
N PRO A 516 -10.33 -2.39 -35.88
CA PRO A 516 -9.27 -2.31 -36.89
C PRO A 516 -9.56 -1.20 -37.91
N SER A 517 -8.56 -0.39 -38.22
CA SER A 517 -8.56 0.60 -39.31
C SER A 517 -8.29 -0.03 -40.68
N ASP A 518 -8.87 -1.20 -40.95
CA ASP A 518 -8.81 -1.86 -42.26
C ASP A 518 -10.21 -2.34 -42.68
N ILE A 519 -11.07 -1.40 -43.07
CA ILE A 519 -12.18 -1.69 -43.99
C ILE A 519 -12.07 -0.68 -45.13
N GLY A 520 -11.56 -1.16 -46.26
CA GLY A 520 -11.49 -0.41 -47.49
C GLY A 520 -12.86 0.12 -47.91
N ASN A 521 -12.83 1.32 -48.51
CA ASN A 521 -13.92 1.90 -49.29
C ASN A 521 -14.55 0.85 -50.23
N GLU A 522 -15.78 0.43 -49.97
CA GLU A 522 -16.78 0.21 -51.01
C GLU A 522 -18.17 0.62 -50.49
N VAL A 523 -18.71 1.67 -51.11
CA VAL A 523 -20.04 2.22 -50.85
C VAL A 523 -21.07 1.37 -51.61
N GLY A 524 -21.93 0.67 -50.89
CA GLY A 524 -23.20 0.12 -51.39
C GLY A 524 -24.37 0.78 -50.66
N PRO A 525 -25.49 1.14 -51.33
CA PRO A 525 -26.49 2.02 -50.74
C PRO A 525 -27.40 1.30 -49.74
N SER A 526 -27.86 2.12 -48.79
CA SER A 526 -28.71 1.86 -47.63
C SER A 526 -30.07 1.22 -47.94
N GLU A 527 -30.44 0.20 -47.16
CA GLU A 527 -31.84 -0.15 -46.91
C GLU A 527 -32.20 0.07 -45.43
N SER A 528 -33.35 0.71 -45.26
CA SER A 528 -33.91 1.30 -44.05
C SER A 528 -34.53 0.27 -43.11
N LEU A 529 -34.16 0.33 -41.83
CA LEU A 529 -34.91 -0.33 -40.74
C LEU A 529 -36.13 0.51 -40.34
N SER A 530 -37.33 -0.01 -40.60
CA SER A 530 -38.56 0.40 -39.92
C SER A 530 -38.70 -0.38 -38.60
N LYS A 531 -38.73 0.35 -37.48
CA LYS A 531 -39.20 -0.13 -36.17
C LYS A 531 -40.75 -0.30 -36.17
N PRO A 532 -41.39 -0.59 -35.02
CA PRO A 532 -41.61 -1.91 -34.40
C PRO A 532 -43.12 -2.14 -34.18
N CYS A 533 -43.57 -3.29 -33.63
CA CYS A 533 -44.72 -3.34 -32.71
C CYS A 533 -44.95 -4.76 -32.16
N ASP A 534 -44.96 -4.82 -30.83
CA ASP A 534 -46.03 -5.34 -29.99
C ASP A 534 -46.65 -6.73 -30.20
N SER A 535 -46.49 -7.49 -29.11
CA SER A 535 -47.55 -8.15 -28.34
C SER A 535 -48.00 -9.57 -28.71
N ALA A 536 -47.95 -10.36 -27.63
CA ALA A 536 -48.95 -11.31 -27.15
C ALA A 536 -49.18 -12.65 -27.86
N VAL A 537 -48.89 -13.71 -27.09
CA VAL A 537 -49.81 -14.80 -26.71
C VAL A 537 -50.64 -15.44 -27.83
N ASP A 538 -50.33 -16.67 -28.23
CA ASP A 538 -51.09 -17.87 -27.80
C ASP A 538 -50.57 -19.16 -28.46
N SER A 539 -50.52 -20.20 -27.64
CA SER A 539 -50.99 -21.57 -27.89
C SER A 539 -51.33 -22.00 -29.32
N GLU A 540 -50.72 -23.08 -29.84
CA GLU A 540 -51.44 -24.35 -30.05
C GLU A 540 -50.54 -25.48 -30.58
N MET A 541 -50.94 -26.68 -30.18
CA MET A 541 -50.38 -27.97 -30.49
C MET A 541 -50.67 -28.44 -31.93
N ALA A 542 -49.80 -29.39 -32.34
CA ALA A 542 -50.08 -30.58 -33.15
C ALA A 542 -50.30 -30.44 -34.66
N GLY A 543 -49.57 -31.30 -35.39
CA GLY A 543 -50.12 -31.94 -36.58
C GLY A 543 -49.15 -32.13 -37.74
N GLU A 544 -48.54 -33.31 -37.77
CA GLU A 544 -48.31 -34.13 -38.98
C GLU A 544 -47.40 -33.58 -40.09
N SER A 545 -46.17 -34.13 -40.17
CA SER A 545 -45.79 -35.14 -41.18
C SER A 545 -44.42 -35.73 -40.87
#